data_AF-A0A7C1AGC2-F1
#
_entry.id   AF-A0A7C1AGC2-F1
#
_cell.length_a   1.000
_cell.length_b   1.000
_cell.length_c   1.000
_cell.angle_alpha   90.00
_cell.angle_beta   90.00
_cell.angle_gamma   90.00
#
_symmetry.space_group_name_H-M   'P 1'
#
loop_
_entity.id
_entity.type
_entity.pdbx_description
1 polymer ?
#
loop_
_entity_poly.entity_id
_entity_poly.type
_entity_poly.pdbx_seq_one_letter_code
_entity_poly.pdbx_strand_id
1 'polypeptide(L)'
;MTIFRIKALFFAIIFVFAGLITGCDTYEDYGTALITTHERTKIEVKQIDFQNIKISIRRYRAMNNGKNPESLEEIGKFMGTTLDPELYSYDPETGDVTQAPQFR
;
A
#
# COMPACT_ATOMS: atom_id res chain seq x y z
N MET A 1 -52.11 28.89 2.52
CA MET A 1 -51.58 28.17 1.34
C MET A 1 -50.07 28.42 1.16
N THR A 2 -49.29 28.38 2.24
CA THR A 2 -47.86 28.78 2.26
C THR A 2 -46.95 27.69 2.85
N ILE A 3 -47.48 26.88 3.78
CA ILE A 3 -46.77 25.77 4.43
C ILE A 3 -46.51 24.60 3.46
N PHE A 4 -47.42 24.35 2.51
CA PHE A 4 -47.30 23.27 1.54
C PHE A 4 -46.14 23.46 0.55
N ARG A 5 -45.84 24.72 0.21
CA ARG A 5 -44.74 25.09 -0.70
C ARG A 5 -43.36 24.93 -0.06
N ILE A 6 -43.26 25.20 1.25
CA ILE A 6 -42.02 25.02 2.03
C ILE A 6 -41.68 23.53 2.18
N LYS A 7 -42.70 22.68 2.42
CA LYS A 7 -42.53 21.22 2.47
C LYS A 7 -42.08 20.63 1.14
N ALA A 8 -42.61 21.13 0.02
CA ALA A 8 -42.18 20.73 -1.33
C ALA A 8 -40.73 21.13 -1.63
N LEU A 9 -40.29 22.32 -1.17
CA LEU A 9 -38.91 22.78 -1.34
C LEU A 9 -37.92 21.92 -0.53
N PHE A 10 -38.29 21.56 0.70
CA PHE A 10 -37.48 20.68 1.56
C PHE A 10 -37.34 19.27 0.99
N PHE A 11 -38.41 18.72 0.41
CA PHE A 11 -38.40 17.40 -0.22
C PHE A 11 -37.54 17.37 -1.49
N ALA A 12 -37.52 18.47 -2.25
CA ALA A 12 -36.67 18.59 -3.44
C ALA A 12 -35.16 18.65 -3.10
N ILE A 13 -34.78 19.30 -1.99
CA ILE A 13 -33.37 19.39 -1.56
C ILE A 13 -32.84 18.02 -1.10
N ILE A 14 -33.67 17.22 -0.40
CA ILE A 14 -33.30 15.86 0.02
C ILE A 14 -33.09 14.94 -1.19
N PHE A 15 -33.90 15.09 -2.24
CA PHE A 15 -33.79 14.26 -3.44
C PHE A 15 -32.51 14.55 -4.25
N VAL A 16 -32.02 15.80 -4.25
CA VAL A 16 -30.75 16.17 -4.89
C VAL A 16 -29.55 15.61 -4.12
N PHE A 17 -29.60 15.56 -2.78
CA PHE A 17 -28.53 14.95 -1.98
C PHE A 17 -28.50 13.41 -2.06
N ALA A 18 -29.64 12.75 -2.26
CA ALA A 18 -29.70 11.29 -2.40
C ALA A 18 -29.11 10.77 -3.73
N GLY A 19 -29.10 11.59 -4.79
CA GLY A 19 -28.55 11.22 -6.10
C GLY A 19 -27.01 11.24 -6.20
N LEU A 20 -26.31 11.71 -5.16
CA LEU A 20 -24.84 11.82 -5.16
C LEU A 20 -24.13 10.56 -4.61
N ILE A 21 -24.86 9.52 -4.21
CA ILE A 21 -24.29 8.29 -3.61
C ILE A 21 -24.30 7.10 -4.58
N THR A 22 -24.87 7.24 -5.78
CA THR A 22 -24.77 6.22 -6.83
C THR A 22 -23.46 6.38 -7.58
N GLY A 23 -22.36 5.99 -6.93
CA GLY A 23 -21.03 6.12 -7.50
C GLY A 23 -19.97 5.47 -6.63
N CYS A 24 -20.07 4.15 -6.41
CA CYS A 24 -18.91 3.25 -6.29
C CYS A 24 -19.43 1.81 -6.15
N ASP A 25 -19.51 1.10 -7.27
CA ASP A 25 -19.76 -0.34 -7.26
C ASP A 25 -18.41 -1.04 -7.41
N THR A 26 -17.69 -1.26 -6.30
CA THR A 26 -16.46 -2.07 -6.22
C THR A 26 -16.31 -2.73 -4.85
N TYR A 27 -17.36 -3.37 -4.34
CA TYR A 27 -17.27 -4.13 -3.08
C TYR A 27 -17.05 -5.63 -3.29
N GLU A 28 -17.33 -6.17 -4.47
CA GLU A 28 -17.11 -7.60 -4.76
C GLU A 28 -15.66 -7.93 -5.18
N ASP A 29 -14.91 -6.95 -5.72
CA ASP A 29 -13.50 -7.15 -6.09
C ASP A 29 -12.55 -7.16 -4.88
N TYR A 30 -12.96 -6.63 -3.72
CA TYR A 30 -12.12 -6.62 -2.52
C TYR A 30 -11.94 -8.01 -1.91
N GLY A 31 -13.00 -8.83 -1.89
CA GLY A 31 -12.95 -10.17 -1.27
C GLY A 31 -12.09 -11.14 -2.08
N THR A 32 -12.23 -11.11 -3.40
CA THR A 32 -11.48 -11.99 -4.31
C THR A 32 -10.02 -11.55 -4.44
N ALA A 33 -9.75 -10.23 -4.40
CA ALA A 33 -8.38 -9.70 -4.34
C ALA A 33 -7.64 -10.12 -3.07
N LEU A 34 -8.30 -10.19 -1.91
CA LEU A 34 -7.66 -10.60 -0.65
C LEU A 34 -7.29 -12.08 -0.63
N ILE A 35 -8.11 -12.95 -1.21
CA ILE A 35 -7.83 -14.40 -1.27
C ILE A 35 -6.76 -14.70 -2.32
N THR A 36 -6.86 -14.08 -3.51
CA THR A 36 -5.85 -14.24 -4.57
C THR A 36 -4.52 -13.58 -4.21
N THR A 37 -4.50 -12.47 -3.46
CA THR A 37 -3.26 -11.93 -2.87
C THR A 37 -2.70 -12.91 -1.86
N HIS A 38 -3.48 -13.52 -0.97
CA HIS A 38 -2.94 -14.46 0.02
C HIS A 38 -2.25 -15.69 -0.61
N GLU A 39 -2.81 -16.26 -1.69
CA GLU A 39 -2.20 -17.38 -2.41
C GLU A 39 -1.01 -16.96 -3.28
N ARG A 40 -1.05 -15.78 -3.93
CA ARG A 40 0.12 -15.22 -4.61
C ARG A 40 1.23 -14.85 -3.63
N THR A 41 0.89 -14.33 -2.46
CA THR A 41 1.84 -13.96 -1.41
C THR A 41 2.65 -15.18 -0.99
N LYS A 42 2.05 -16.39 -0.86
CA LYS A 42 2.83 -17.59 -0.50
C LYS A 42 3.84 -18.03 -1.56
N ILE A 43 3.63 -17.70 -2.83
CA ILE A 43 4.54 -18.04 -3.94
C ILE A 43 5.53 -16.89 -4.21
N GLU A 44 5.12 -15.63 -4.03
CA GLU A 44 5.96 -14.42 -4.08
C GLU A 44 6.78 -14.17 -2.80
N VAL A 45 6.46 -14.80 -1.66
CA VAL A 45 7.26 -14.73 -0.42
C VAL A 45 8.68 -15.24 -0.64
N LYS A 46 8.95 -15.99 -1.73
CA LYS A 46 10.31 -16.39 -2.12
C LYS A 46 11.05 -15.38 -3.01
N GLN A 47 10.38 -14.34 -3.52
CA GLN A 47 11.01 -13.25 -4.26
C GLN A 47 10.44 -11.93 -3.75
N ILE A 48 11.07 -11.41 -2.70
CA ILE A 48 10.76 -10.06 -2.22
C ILE A 48 11.07 -9.10 -3.38
N ASP A 49 10.03 -8.41 -3.85
CA ASP A 49 10.19 -7.44 -4.93
C ASP A 49 11.22 -6.38 -4.52
N PHE A 50 12.30 -6.27 -5.29
CA PHE A 50 13.37 -5.30 -5.09
C PHE A 50 12.83 -3.85 -4.99
N GLN A 51 11.70 -3.55 -5.65
CA GLN A 51 11.02 -2.27 -5.50
C GLN A 51 10.43 -2.07 -4.10
N ASN A 52 9.90 -3.13 -3.49
CA ASN A 52 9.39 -3.07 -2.12
C ASN A 52 10.50 -2.79 -1.11
N ILE A 53 11.71 -3.29 -1.34
CA ILE A 53 12.88 -2.97 -0.51
C ILE A 53 13.20 -1.47 -0.62
N LYS A 54 13.27 -0.93 -1.84
CA LYS A 54 13.50 0.52 -2.07
C LYS A 54 12.42 1.41 -1.47
N ILE A 55 11.16 1.03 -1.60
CA ILE A 55 10.04 1.76 -0.99
C ILE A 55 10.17 1.75 0.53
N SER A 56 10.53 0.62 1.12
CA SER A 56 10.70 0.46 2.55
C SER A 56 11.84 1.32 3.10
N ILE A 57 12.98 1.38 2.42
CA ILE A 57 14.09 2.29 2.79
C ILE A 57 13.62 3.76 2.79
N ARG A 58 12.89 4.20 1.75
CA ARG A 58 12.34 5.57 1.70
C ARG A 58 11.37 5.86 2.83
N ARG A 59 10.51 4.91 3.17
CA ARG A 59 9.56 5.03 4.29
C ARG A 59 10.28 5.10 5.63
N TYR A 60 11.26 4.22 5.84
CA TYR A 60 12.11 4.23 7.03
C TYR A 60 12.78 5.61 7.20
N ARG A 61 13.41 6.14 6.15
CA ARG A 61 14.00 7.50 6.20
C ARG A 61 12.99 8.57 6.56
N ALA A 62 11.79 8.52 5.99
CA ALA A 62 10.74 9.49 6.29
C ALA A 62 10.28 9.44 7.76
N MET A 63 10.31 8.25 8.38
CA MET A 63 9.94 8.04 9.78
C MET A 63 11.09 8.35 10.76
N ASN A 64 12.34 8.20 10.32
CA ASN A 64 13.53 8.28 11.18
C ASN A 64 14.35 9.55 10.92
N ASN A 65 13.69 10.67 10.64
CA ASN A 65 14.33 11.99 10.45
C ASN A 65 15.42 12.00 9.37
N GLY A 66 15.17 11.32 8.25
CA GLY A 66 16.08 11.24 7.10
C GLY A 66 17.16 10.18 7.21
N LYS A 67 17.30 9.49 8.35
CA LYS A 67 18.31 8.45 8.58
C LYS A 67 17.99 7.18 7.79
N ASN A 68 19.02 6.62 7.16
CA ASN A 68 18.95 5.32 6.51
C ASN A 68 18.89 4.19 7.55
N PRO A 69 18.31 3.04 7.20
CA PRO A 69 18.54 1.79 7.92
C PRO A 69 20.04 1.50 8.05
N GLU A 70 20.46 0.89 9.15
CA GLU A 70 21.86 0.53 9.41
C GLU A 70 22.24 -0.81 8.74
N SER A 71 21.25 -1.62 8.37
CA SER A 71 21.49 -2.95 7.81
C SER A 71 20.32 -3.49 6.99
N LEU A 72 20.62 -4.51 6.18
CA LEU A 72 19.63 -5.32 5.47
C LEU A 72 18.64 -5.98 6.45
N GLU A 73 19.11 -6.40 7.63
CA GLU A 73 18.28 -6.98 8.69
C GLU A 73 17.24 -5.97 9.19
N GLU A 74 17.63 -4.72 9.37
CA GLU A 74 16.72 -3.67 9.83
C GLU A 74 15.65 -3.36 8.78
N ILE A 75 16.01 -3.34 7.51
CA ILE A 75 15.03 -3.22 6.42
C ILE A 75 14.05 -4.40 6.45
N GLY A 76 14.57 -5.62 6.64
CA GLY A 76 13.76 -6.82 6.80
C GLY A 76 12.77 -6.72 7.97
N LYS A 77 13.26 -6.33 9.16
CA LYS A 77 12.42 -6.10 10.36
C LYS A 77 11.33 -5.07 10.09
N PHE A 78 11.67 -3.96 9.44
CA PHE A 78 10.70 -2.93 9.06
C PHE A 78 9.64 -3.44 8.09
N MET A 79 10.04 -4.32 7.16
CA MET A 79 9.15 -4.96 6.19
C MET A 79 8.36 -6.15 6.76
N GLY A 80 8.69 -6.63 7.97
CA GLY A 80 8.13 -7.86 8.53
C GLY A 80 8.58 -9.13 7.82
N THR A 81 9.78 -9.12 7.22
CA THR A 81 10.34 -10.26 6.46
C THR A 81 11.84 -10.42 6.71
N THR A 82 12.43 -11.53 6.25
CA THR A 82 13.89 -11.71 6.24
C THR A 82 14.40 -11.48 4.83
N LEU A 83 15.40 -10.60 4.69
CA LEU A 83 16.08 -10.36 3.44
C LEU A 83 17.33 -11.25 3.37
N ASP A 84 17.49 -11.96 2.26
CA ASP A 84 18.64 -12.85 2.04
C ASP A 84 19.86 -12.04 1.59
N PRO A 85 20.96 -12.02 2.35
CA PRO A 85 22.19 -11.31 1.98
C PRO A 85 22.89 -11.92 0.74
N GLU A 86 22.56 -13.14 0.34
CA GLU A 86 23.06 -13.72 -0.92
C GLU A 86 22.35 -13.12 -2.15
N LEU A 87 21.13 -12.60 -1.97
CA LEU A 87 20.32 -12.04 -3.04
C LEU A 87 20.38 -10.52 -3.11
N TYR A 88 20.62 -9.85 -1.97
CA TYR A 88 20.60 -8.40 -1.87
C TYR A 88 21.81 -7.87 -1.12
N SER A 89 22.40 -6.80 -1.66
CA SER A 89 23.45 -6.02 -1.00
C SER A 89 22.92 -4.62 -0.72
N TYR A 90 23.24 -4.10 0.47
CA TYR A 90 22.75 -2.81 0.95
C TYR A 90 23.90 -1.97 1.50
N ASP A 91 23.93 -0.70 1.12
CA ASP A 91 24.86 0.30 1.63
C ASP A 91 24.11 1.28 2.56
N PRO A 92 24.39 1.27 3.87
CA PRO A 92 23.73 2.14 4.83
C PRO A 92 24.11 3.62 4.68
N GLU A 93 25.31 3.93 4.15
CA GLU A 93 25.78 5.30 3.98
C GLU A 93 24.97 6.03 2.90
N THR A 94 24.75 5.35 1.77
CA THR A 94 23.98 5.91 0.63
C THR A 94 22.49 5.59 0.72
N GLY A 95 22.12 4.50 1.40
CA GLY A 95 20.76 3.97 1.41
C GLY A 95 20.43 3.17 0.15
N ASP A 96 21.42 2.80 -0.64
CA ASP A 96 21.23 2.06 -1.88
C ASP A 96 21.18 0.55 -1.64
N VAL A 97 20.26 -0.11 -2.34
CA VAL A 97 20.16 -1.56 -2.39
C VAL A 97 20.36 -2.04 -3.82
N THR A 98 21.11 -3.12 -3.97
CA THR A 98 21.40 -3.80 -5.24
C THR A 98 21.05 -5.27 -5.14
N GLN A 99 20.67 -5.89 -6.26
CA GLN A 99 20.53 -7.34 -6.34
C GLN A 99 21.90 -7.93 -6.67
N ALA A 100 22.28 -9.03 -6.00
CA ALA A 100 23.47 -9.76 -6.38
C ALA A 100 23.33 -10.25 -7.83
N PRO A 101 24.41 -10.24 -8.63
CA PRO A 101 24.37 -10.79 -9.97
C PRO A 101 24.02 -12.28 -9.88
N GLN A 102 22.81 -12.62 -10.31
CA GLN A 102 22.38 -14.00 -10.48
C GLN A 102 23.21 -14.56 -11.62
N PHE A 103 24.26 -15.33 -11.33
CA PHE A 103 24.97 -16.09 -12.35
C PHE A 103 23.93 -17.00 -13.02
N ARG A 104 23.67 -16.71 -14.31
CA ARG A 104 22.73 -17.43 -15.17
C ARG A 104 23.51 -18.29 -16.15
#